data_AF-A0A9P5F3L3-F1
#
_entry.id   AF-A0A9P5F3L3-F1
#
_cell.length_a   1.000
_cell.length_b   1.000
_cell.length_c   1.000
_cell.angle_alpha   90.00
_cell.angle_beta   90.00
_cell.angle_gamma   90.00
#
_symmetry.space_group_name_H-M   'P 1'
#
loop_
_entity.id
_entity.type
_entity.pdbx_description
1 polymer ?
#
loop_
_entity_poly.entity_id
_entity_poly.type
_entity_poly.pdbx_seq_one_letter_code
_entity_poly.pdbx_strand_id
1 'polypeptide(L)'
;MAEPSLISLDMTQHFPFHFRPKPLMAAVARGVRFEVCYSQVLSAPGGQGPPDARARALFISNLASLLRATKGRGVVVSSEARSALDLRAPADVVNLMAVWGLGSDKGTEALGVNPRGVVANEGIKRTGFRGVVNVLEVGGRAEDEAKKKAEGKKDGKAKQGGDKGGNAQKRKTPDDSGDSPQPTISKRQAKKLRLAQKEKEKASS
;
A
#
# COMPACT_ATOMS: atom_id res chain seq x y z
N MET A 1 -27.14 -4.34 -8.67
CA MET A 1 -26.02 -3.91 -9.54
C MET A 1 -24.79 -3.74 -8.64
N ALA A 2 -23.64 -4.28 -9.02
CA ALA A 2 -22.42 -4.11 -8.22
C ALA A 2 -21.98 -2.63 -8.22
N GLU A 3 -21.51 -2.12 -7.08
CA GLU A 3 -21.01 -0.75 -7.00
C GLU A 3 -19.70 -0.61 -7.81
N PRO A 4 -19.60 0.37 -8.74
CA PRO A 4 -18.39 0.56 -9.54
C PRO A 4 -17.22 1.02 -8.68
N SER A 5 -16.01 0.57 -8.98
CA SER A 5 -14.79 0.99 -8.26
C SER A 5 -14.01 2.12 -8.91
N LEU A 6 -14.23 2.34 -10.20
CA LEU A 6 -13.59 3.41 -10.97
C LEU A 6 -14.67 4.14 -11.78
N ILE A 7 -14.67 5.47 -11.73
CA ILE A 7 -15.54 6.34 -12.51
C ILE A 7 -14.66 7.19 -13.42
N SER A 8 -14.71 6.91 -14.72
CA SER A 8 -13.99 7.65 -15.75
C SER A 8 -14.81 8.86 -16.20
N LEU A 9 -14.15 10.02 -16.27
CA LEU A 9 -14.79 11.27 -16.65
C LEU A 9 -14.08 11.83 -17.88
N ASP A 10 -14.83 12.12 -18.94
CA ASP A 10 -14.32 12.91 -20.05
C ASP A 10 -14.28 14.38 -19.63
N MET A 11 -13.10 14.84 -19.26
CA MET A 11 -12.91 16.19 -18.74
C MET A 11 -12.99 17.24 -19.85
N THR A 12 -12.95 16.86 -21.12
CA THR A 12 -13.04 17.79 -22.26
C THR A 12 -14.47 18.27 -22.54
N GLN A 13 -15.47 17.63 -21.92
CA GLN A 13 -16.88 17.92 -22.15
C GLN A 13 -17.48 18.85 -21.09
N HIS A 14 -18.59 19.50 -21.44
CA HIS A 14 -19.37 20.25 -20.49
C HIS A 14 -20.28 19.29 -19.69
N PHE A 15 -20.09 19.22 -18.37
CA PHE A 15 -20.97 18.45 -17.50
C PHE A 15 -22.26 19.23 -17.20
N PRO A 16 -23.46 18.63 -17.35
CA PRO A 16 -24.74 19.29 -17.00
C PRO A 16 -24.96 19.38 -15.48
N PHE A 17 -23.94 19.10 -14.68
CA PHE A 17 -23.97 19.11 -13.23
C PHE A 17 -22.64 19.59 -12.66
N HIS A 18 -22.67 20.01 -11.41
CA HIS A 18 -21.50 20.45 -10.67
C HIS A 18 -20.94 19.30 -9.83
N PHE A 19 -19.61 19.20 -9.71
CA PHE A 19 -18.97 18.29 -8.77
C PHE A 19 -19.21 18.75 -7.33
N ARG A 20 -20.16 18.10 -6.65
CA ARG A 20 -20.52 18.43 -5.26
C ARG A 20 -19.63 17.65 -4.27
N PRO A 21 -19.01 18.30 -3.27
CA PRO A 21 -18.11 17.62 -2.33
C PRO A 21 -18.76 16.43 -1.59
N LYS A 22 -20.01 16.57 -1.13
CA LYS A 22 -20.70 15.55 -0.33
C LYS A 22 -20.81 14.18 -1.05
N PRO A 23 -21.40 14.08 -2.26
CA PRO A 23 -21.48 12.80 -2.96
C PRO A 23 -20.11 12.26 -3.38
N LEU A 24 -19.21 13.11 -3.89
CA LEU A 24 -17.88 12.66 -4.32
C LEU A 24 -17.06 12.12 -3.15
N MET A 25 -17.06 12.82 -2.01
CA MET A 25 -16.34 12.36 -0.83
C MET A 25 -16.93 11.08 -0.24
N ALA A 26 -18.26 10.92 -0.30
CA ALA A 26 -18.91 9.67 0.11
C ALA A 26 -18.48 8.50 -0.79
N ALA A 27 -18.34 8.71 -2.11
CA ALA A 27 -17.84 7.70 -3.03
C ALA A 27 -16.36 7.35 -2.72
N VAL A 28 -15.50 8.36 -2.52
CA VAL A 28 -14.09 8.16 -2.14
C VAL A 28 -13.96 7.34 -0.85
N ALA A 29 -14.79 7.63 0.14
CA ALA A 29 -14.80 6.92 1.43
C ALA A 29 -15.20 5.44 1.29
N ARG A 30 -16.05 5.10 0.32
CA ARG A 30 -16.42 3.70 0.01
C ARG A 30 -15.39 2.97 -0.85
N GLY A 31 -14.32 3.65 -1.27
CA GLY A 31 -13.26 3.06 -2.07
C GLY A 31 -13.41 3.26 -3.58
N VAL A 32 -14.44 4.00 -4.03
CA VAL A 32 -14.57 4.41 -5.43
C VAL A 32 -13.48 5.44 -5.76
N ARG A 33 -12.95 5.40 -6.98
CA ARG A 33 -11.95 6.33 -7.49
C ARG A 33 -12.44 7.03 -8.76
N PHE A 34 -11.99 8.25 -8.96
CA PHE A 34 -12.26 9.03 -10.17
C PHE A 34 -11.03 9.00 -11.06
N GLU A 35 -11.19 8.51 -12.29
CA GLU A 35 -10.10 8.49 -13.28
C GLU A 35 -10.05 9.82 -14.03
N VAL A 36 -8.82 10.33 -14.21
CA VAL A 36 -8.50 11.48 -15.04
C VAL A 36 -7.47 11.06 -16.09
N CYS A 37 -7.84 11.15 -17.35
CA CYS A 37 -6.97 10.79 -18.47
C CYS A 37 -6.18 12.02 -18.95
N TYR A 38 -4.88 12.09 -18.66
CA TYR A 38 -4.11 13.30 -18.97
C TYR A 38 -3.91 13.54 -20.47
N SER A 39 -3.95 12.51 -21.33
CA SER A 39 -3.70 12.72 -22.78
C SER A 39 -4.80 13.52 -23.46
N GLN A 40 -5.99 13.64 -22.84
CA GLN A 40 -7.09 14.49 -23.31
C GLN A 40 -6.68 15.96 -23.47
N VAL A 41 -5.62 16.40 -22.78
CA VAL A 41 -5.09 17.77 -22.87
C VAL A 41 -3.91 17.90 -23.85
N LEU A 42 -3.34 16.77 -24.29
CA LEU A 42 -2.12 16.71 -25.11
C LEU A 42 -2.43 16.55 -26.59
N SER A 43 -3.51 15.83 -26.92
CA SER A 43 -3.88 15.48 -28.30
C SER A 43 -5.40 15.53 -28.48
N ALA A 44 -5.84 15.78 -29.72
CA ALA A 44 -7.26 15.74 -30.05
C ALA A 44 -7.84 14.31 -29.91
N PRO A 45 -9.17 14.18 -29.72
CA PRO A 45 -9.86 12.89 -29.75
C PRO A 45 -9.51 12.13 -31.04
N GLY A 46 -9.05 10.88 -30.90
CA GLY A 46 -8.56 10.09 -32.04
C GLY A 46 -7.04 10.06 -32.19
N GLY A 47 -6.28 10.80 -31.38
CA GLY A 47 -4.81 10.77 -31.38
C GLY A 47 -4.18 11.43 -32.61
N GLN A 48 -4.95 12.27 -33.32
CA GLN A 48 -4.50 12.95 -34.53
C GLN A 48 -4.73 14.45 -34.39
N GLY A 49 -3.64 15.22 -34.34
CA GLY A 49 -3.67 16.68 -34.34
C GLY A 49 -3.61 17.32 -32.94
N PRO A 50 -3.38 18.65 -32.91
CA PRO A 50 -3.23 19.40 -31.69
C PRO A 50 -4.54 19.44 -30.88
N PRO A 51 -4.47 19.56 -29.55
CA PRO A 51 -5.65 19.61 -28.70
C PRO A 51 -6.45 20.87 -28.97
N ASP A 52 -7.78 20.75 -29.06
CA ASP A 52 -8.68 21.90 -29.15
C ASP A 52 -8.53 22.79 -27.90
N ALA A 53 -8.33 24.09 -28.12
CA ALA A 53 -8.15 25.07 -27.05
C ALA A 53 -9.37 25.12 -26.12
N ARG A 54 -10.58 24.94 -26.67
CA ARG A 54 -11.81 24.91 -25.87
C ARG A 54 -11.89 23.64 -25.02
N ALA A 55 -11.65 22.48 -25.62
CA ALA A 55 -11.56 21.21 -24.90
C ALA A 55 -10.53 21.25 -23.76
N ARG A 56 -9.36 21.85 -24.01
CA ARG A 56 -8.32 22.04 -22.99
C ARG A 56 -8.75 22.97 -21.85
N ALA A 57 -9.45 24.07 -22.15
CA ALA A 57 -9.99 24.96 -21.12
C ALA A 57 -11.04 24.26 -20.25
N LEU A 58 -11.93 23.46 -20.87
CA LEU A 58 -12.91 22.64 -20.17
C LEU A 58 -12.23 21.60 -19.29
N PHE A 59 -11.21 20.91 -19.80
CA PHE A 59 -10.42 19.93 -19.05
C PHE A 59 -9.88 20.53 -17.75
N ILE A 60 -9.20 21.68 -17.86
CA ILE A 60 -8.59 22.35 -16.70
C ILE A 60 -9.67 22.78 -15.69
N SER A 61 -10.78 23.36 -16.17
CA SER A 61 -11.88 23.81 -15.31
C SER A 61 -12.57 22.65 -14.57
N ASN A 62 -12.85 21.57 -15.29
CA ASN A 62 -13.49 20.36 -14.76
C ASN A 62 -12.57 19.65 -13.76
N LEU A 63 -11.29 19.50 -14.10
CA LEU A 63 -10.29 18.92 -13.22
C LEU A 63 -10.17 19.74 -11.92
N ALA A 64 -9.99 21.05 -12.01
CA ALA A 64 -9.91 21.91 -10.83
C ALA A 64 -11.17 21.79 -9.94
N SER A 65 -12.34 21.66 -10.55
CA SER A 65 -13.61 21.47 -9.85
C SER A 65 -13.70 20.10 -9.16
N LEU A 66 -13.26 19.03 -9.82
CA LEU A 66 -13.14 17.69 -9.23
C LEU A 66 -12.17 17.67 -8.05
N LEU A 67 -10.98 18.23 -8.24
CA LEU A 67 -9.92 18.26 -7.22
C LEU A 67 -10.37 19.03 -5.97
N ARG A 68 -11.05 20.16 -6.16
CA ARG A 68 -11.64 20.93 -5.06
C ARG A 68 -12.75 20.16 -4.35
N ALA A 69 -13.62 19.47 -5.08
CA ALA A 69 -14.71 18.69 -4.49
C ALA A 69 -14.20 17.47 -3.68
N THR A 70 -13.11 16.85 -4.13
CA THR A 70 -12.51 15.65 -3.51
C THR A 70 -11.38 15.96 -2.52
N LYS A 71 -10.93 17.23 -2.46
CA LYS A 71 -9.68 17.64 -1.79
C LYS A 71 -8.46 16.87 -2.32
N GLY A 72 -8.45 16.58 -3.62
CA GLY A 72 -7.40 15.79 -4.29
C GLY A 72 -7.34 14.31 -3.88
N ARG A 73 -8.36 13.79 -3.19
CA ARG A 73 -8.38 12.39 -2.72
C ARG A 73 -9.14 11.50 -3.70
N GLY A 74 -8.72 10.25 -3.78
CA GLY A 74 -9.41 9.23 -4.57
C GLY A 74 -9.36 9.48 -6.08
N VAL A 75 -8.33 10.16 -6.55
CA VAL A 75 -8.06 10.35 -7.98
C VAL A 75 -7.12 9.25 -8.46
N VAL A 76 -7.39 8.71 -9.65
CA VAL A 76 -6.47 7.86 -10.41
C VAL A 76 -6.12 8.64 -11.67
N VAL A 77 -4.84 8.72 -12.01
CA VAL A 77 -4.41 9.35 -13.25
C VAL A 77 -3.98 8.26 -14.22
N SER A 78 -4.45 8.37 -15.45
CA SER A 78 -4.16 7.45 -16.55
C SER A 78 -3.85 8.26 -17.81
N SER A 79 -3.30 7.60 -18.82
CA SER A 79 -2.98 8.27 -20.08
C SER A 79 -4.18 8.29 -21.03
N GLU A 80 -4.88 7.18 -21.22
CA GLU A 80 -5.79 6.96 -22.37
C GLU A 80 -5.13 7.31 -23.72
N ALA A 81 -3.80 7.22 -23.77
CA ALA A 81 -3.00 7.57 -24.93
C ALA A 81 -3.33 6.66 -26.11
N ARG A 82 -3.58 7.24 -27.29
CA ARG A 82 -3.75 6.51 -28.54
C ARG A 82 -2.49 6.47 -29.39
N SER A 83 -1.53 7.33 -29.06
CA SER A 83 -0.19 7.38 -29.66
C SER A 83 0.89 7.26 -28.58
N ALA A 84 2.03 6.65 -28.93
CA ALA A 84 3.19 6.62 -28.05
C ALA A 84 3.70 8.04 -27.69
N LEU A 85 3.45 9.03 -28.56
CA LEU A 85 3.83 10.42 -28.35
C LEU A 85 3.04 11.11 -27.22
N ASP A 86 1.90 10.53 -26.81
CA ASP A 86 1.08 11.05 -25.72
C ASP A 86 1.54 10.53 -24.36
N LEU A 87 2.38 9.49 -24.30
CA LEU A 87 2.85 8.92 -23.05
C LEU A 87 3.85 9.85 -22.34
N ARG A 88 3.78 9.89 -21.02
CA ARG A 88 4.66 10.67 -20.16
C ARG A 88 5.23 9.81 -19.04
N ALA A 89 6.44 10.12 -18.61
CA ALA A 89 7.04 9.44 -17.46
C ALA A 89 6.24 9.77 -16.19
N PRO A 90 6.22 8.90 -15.16
CA PRO A 90 5.43 9.12 -13.96
C PRO A 90 5.69 10.48 -13.28
N ALA A 91 6.95 10.92 -13.21
CA ALA A 91 7.31 12.21 -12.63
C ALA A 91 6.73 13.39 -13.43
N ASP A 92 6.73 13.32 -14.76
CA ASP A 92 6.16 14.36 -15.63
C ASP A 92 4.63 14.44 -15.45
N VAL A 93 3.97 13.30 -15.28
CA VAL A 93 2.53 13.25 -15.00
C VAL A 93 2.22 13.91 -13.65
N VAL A 94 3.01 13.63 -12.61
CA VAL A 94 2.85 14.28 -11.29
C VAL A 94 3.03 15.79 -11.41
N ASN A 95 4.07 16.23 -12.11
CA ASN A 95 4.34 17.66 -12.33
C ASN A 95 3.21 18.33 -13.11
N LEU A 96 2.69 17.69 -14.15
CA LEU A 96 1.58 18.18 -14.94
C LEU A 96 0.32 18.37 -14.08
N MET A 97 -0.02 17.37 -13.26
CA MET A 97 -1.17 17.46 -12.35
C MET A 97 -0.98 18.52 -11.26
N ALA A 98 0.25 18.74 -10.80
CA ALA A 98 0.58 19.77 -9.82
C ALA A 98 0.28 21.19 -10.32
N VAL A 99 0.52 21.47 -11.61
CA VAL A 99 0.15 22.75 -12.24
C VAL A 99 -1.36 23.05 -12.10
N TRP A 100 -2.19 22.02 -12.05
CA TRP A 100 -3.65 22.16 -11.94
C TRP A 100 -4.21 21.93 -10.52
N GLY A 101 -3.33 21.89 -9.52
CA GLY A 101 -3.72 21.89 -8.11
C GLY A 101 -3.79 20.52 -7.44
N LEU A 102 -3.30 19.45 -8.09
CA LEU A 102 -3.08 18.16 -7.42
C LEU A 102 -1.63 18.10 -6.91
N GLY A 103 -1.43 18.39 -5.63
CA GLY A 103 -0.08 18.39 -5.03
C GLY A 103 0.69 17.08 -5.25
N SER A 104 2.02 17.15 -5.28
CA SER A 104 2.93 16.05 -5.63
C SER A 104 2.65 14.74 -4.87
N ASP A 105 2.34 14.84 -3.58
CA ASP A 105 2.03 13.69 -2.74
C ASP A 105 0.78 12.97 -3.26
N LYS A 106 -0.28 13.72 -3.55
CA LYS A 106 -1.53 13.20 -4.11
C LYS A 106 -1.40 12.77 -5.57
N GLY A 107 -0.55 13.45 -6.36
CA GLY A 107 -0.20 13.02 -7.70
C GLY A 107 0.49 11.66 -7.71
N THR A 108 1.42 11.43 -6.79
CA THR A 108 2.11 10.15 -6.62
C THR A 108 1.13 9.06 -6.15
N GLU A 109 0.24 9.38 -5.21
CA GLU A 109 -0.83 8.47 -4.80
C GLU A 109 -1.74 8.06 -5.97
N ALA A 110 -2.03 9.01 -6.88
CA ALA A 110 -2.92 8.80 -8.03
C ALA A 110 -2.35 7.86 -9.10
N LEU A 111 -1.03 7.70 -9.17
CA LEU A 111 -0.35 6.75 -10.06
C LEU A 111 0.03 5.43 -9.37
N GLY A 112 0.16 5.44 -8.03
CA GLY A 112 0.63 4.30 -7.26
C GLY A 112 -0.48 3.63 -6.44
N VAL A 113 -0.72 4.15 -5.23
CA VAL A 113 -1.56 3.47 -4.22
C VAL A 113 -3.03 3.41 -4.61
N ASN A 114 -3.56 4.44 -5.29
CA ASN A 114 -4.95 4.50 -5.70
C ASN A 114 -5.30 3.44 -6.76
N PRO A 115 -4.59 3.35 -7.91
CA PRO A 115 -4.88 2.31 -8.90
C PRO A 115 -4.61 0.91 -8.33
N ARG A 116 -3.56 0.72 -7.52
CA ARG A 116 -3.32 -0.55 -6.81
C ARG A 116 -4.51 -0.93 -5.91
N GLY A 117 -5.05 0.03 -5.17
CA GLY A 117 -6.21 -0.17 -4.31
C GLY A 117 -7.46 -0.60 -5.09
N VAL A 118 -7.69 -0.01 -6.28
CA VAL A 118 -8.79 -0.42 -7.17
C VAL A 118 -8.62 -1.89 -7.58
N VAL A 119 -7.44 -2.28 -8.08
CA VAL A 119 -7.18 -3.65 -8.53
C VAL A 119 -7.29 -4.66 -7.39
N ALA A 120 -6.70 -4.37 -6.23
CA ALA A 120 -6.73 -5.26 -5.08
C ALA A 120 -8.16 -5.44 -4.54
N ASN A 121 -8.92 -4.35 -4.39
CA ASN A 121 -10.30 -4.41 -3.89
C ASN A 121 -11.21 -5.19 -4.86
N GLU A 122 -11.07 -4.97 -6.17
CA GLU A 122 -11.84 -5.71 -7.16
C GLU A 122 -11.44 -7.19 -7.22
N GLY A 123 -10.16 -7.51 -7.04
CA GLY A 123 -9.70 -8.89 -6.89
C GLY A 123 -10.36 -9.59 -5.72
N ILE A 124 -10.41 -8.93 -4.55
CA ILE A 124 -11.07 -9.45 -3.34
C ILE A 124 -12.58 -9.62 -3.55
N LYS A 125 -13.26 -8.66 -4.19
CA LYS A 125 -14.70 -8.77 -4.48
C LYS A 125 -15.04 -9.93 -5.42
N ARG A 126 -14.14 -10.25 -6.36
CA ARG A 126 -14.33 -11.34 -7.34
C ARG A 126 -13.99 -12.71 -6.79
N THR A 127 -12.98 -12.79 -5.92
CA THR A 127 -12.44 -14.08 -5.41
C THR A 127 -12.91 -14.41 -4.00
N GLY A 128 -13.47 -13.43 -3.29
CA GLY A 128 -13.94 -13.59 -1.92
C GLY A 128 -15.45 -13.59 -1.78
N PHE A 129 -15.94 -14.24 -0.71
CA PHE A 129 -17.34 -14.28 -0.33
C PHE A 129 -17.49 -13.92 1.15
N ARG A 130 -18.25 -12.85 1.45
CA ARG A 130 -18.54 -12.39 2.83
C ARG A 130 -17.30 -12.25 3.72
N GLY A 131 -16.18 -11.80 3.15
CA GLY A 131 -14.90 -11.60 3.87
C GLY A 131 -13.96 -12.81 3.89
N VAL A 132 -14.38 -13.95 3.31
CA VAL A 132 -13.51 -15.12 3.09
C VAL A 132 -12.86 -14.99 1.72
N VAL A 133 -11.53 -15.09 1.62
CA VAL A 133 -10.80 -15.08 0.35
C VAL A 133 -10.19 -16.45 0.12
N ASN A 134 -10.40 -17.03 -1.07
CA ASN A 134 -9.75 -18.28 -1.44
C ASN A 134 -8.28 -18.01 -1.81
N VAL A 135 -7.34 -18.44 -0.97
CA VAL A 135 -5.91 -18.33 -1.25
C VAL A 135 -5.48 -19.60 -1.97
N LEU A 136 -5.34 -19.51 -3.29
CA LEU A 136 -4.71 -20.56 -4.09
C LEU A 136 -3.20 -20.41 -3.96
N GLU A 137 -2.55 -21.35 -3.29
CA GLU A 137 -1.09 -21.42 -3.20
C GLU A 137 -0.55 -21.90 -4.56
N VAL A 138 -0.23 -20.97 -5.46
CA VAL A 138 0.29 -21.30 -6.78
C VAL A 138 1.76 -21.68 -6.64
N GLY A 139 2.00 -22.99 -6.52
CA GLY A 139 3.34 -23.58 -6.52
C GLY A 139 4.02 -23.49 -5.17
N GLY A 140 3.66 -24.40 -4.25
CA GLY A 140 4.67 -24.88 -3.32
C GLY A 140 5.85 -25.37 -4.15
N ARG A 141 7.01 -24.71 -4.05
CA ARG A 141 8.24 -25.35 -4.54
C ARG A 141 8.28 -26.71 -3.84
N ALA A 142 8.58 -27.77 -4.59
CA ALA A 142 8.70 -29.12 -4.03
C ALA A 142 9.65 -29.18 -2.80
N GLU A 143 10.49 -28.16 -2.64
CA GLU A 143 11.38 -27.94 -1.50
C GLU A 143 10.67 -27.59 -0.17
N ASP A 144 9.51 -26.92 -0.21
CA ASP A 144 8.77 -26.52 1.00
C ASP A 144 7.95 -27.68 1.60
N GLU A 145 7.48 -28.61 0.76
CA GLU A 145 6.88 -29.87 1.23
C GLU A 145 7.91 -30.82 1.86
N ALA A 146 9.16 -30.79 1.36
CA ALA A 146 10.25 -31.60 1.90
C ALA A 146 10.67 -31.15 3.30
N LYS A 147 10.68 -29.84 3.58
CA LYS A 147 10.96 -29.30 4.92
C LYS A 147 9.85 -29.63 5.93
N LYS A 148 8.57 -29.53 5.53
CA LYS A 148 7.43 -29.89 6.40
C LYS A 148 7.40 -31.39 6.76
N LYS A 149 7.84 -32.28 5.85
CA LYS A 149 7.94 -33.73 6.12
C LYS A 149 9.17 -34.13 6.95
N ALA A 150 10.22 -33.33 6.99
CA ALA A 150 11.41 -33.58 7.81
C ALA A 150 11.22 -33.20 9.29
N GLU A 151 10.47 -32.15 9.58
CA GLU A 151 10.17 -31.73 10.96
C GLU A 151 9.09 -32.59 11.64
N GLY A 152 8.14 -33.14 10.88
CA GLY A 152 7.07 -34.00 11.41
C GLY A 152 7.46 -35.45 11.76
N LYS A 153 8.73 -35.85 11.64
CA LYS A 153 9.19 -37.23 11.82
C LYS A 153 10.08 -37.47 13.04
N LYS A 154 10.14 -36.51 13.98
CA LYS A 154 10.95 -36.63 15.22
C LYS A 154 10.17 -36.83 16.52
N ASP A 155 8.84 -36.89 16.48
CA ASP A 155 8.04 -37.18 17.69
C ASP A 155 7.37 -38.54 17.58
N GLY A 156 8.06 -39.60 18.02
CA GLY A 156 7.48 -40.94 18.00
C GLY A 156 8.39 -42.11 18.38
N LYS A 157 9.20 -42.02 19.44
CA LYS A 157 9.60 -43.24 20.18
C LYS A 157 10.05 -42.93 21.61
N ALA A 158 9.17 -43.19 22.57
CA ALA A 158 9.53 -43.33 23.97
C ALA A 158 9.96 -44.78 24.26
N LYS A 159 11.13 -44.98 24.87
CA LYS A 159 11.28 -45.75 26.11
C LYS A 159 12.71 -45.72 26.68
N GLN A 160 12.77 -45.20 27.90
CA GLN A 160 13.49 -45.68 29.11
C GLN A 160 15.02 -45.83 29.13
N GLY A 161 15.62 -45.01 30.02
CA GLY A 161 16.35 -45.51 31.19
C GLY A 161 17.87 -45.46 31.12
N GLY A 162 18.49 -44.78 32.10
CA GLY A 162 19.90 -44.99 32.43
C GLY A 162 20.68 -43.73 32.81
N ASP A 163 20.80 -43.50 34.11
CA ASP A 163 21.69 -42.55 34.79
C ASP A 163 23.18 -42.75 34.44
N LYS A 164 23.94 -41.64 34.32
CA LYS A 164 25.30 -41.44 34.88
C LYS A 164 25.98 -40.16 34.34
N GLY A 165 26.13 -39.19 35.24
CA GLY A 165 27.40 -38.64 35.71
C GLY A 165 28.35 -37.90 34.75
N GLY A 166 28.83 -36.74 35.21
CA GLY A 166 30.25 -36.39 35.03
C GLY A 166 30.60 -35.04 34.41
N ASN A 167 30.48 -33.98 35.21
CA ASN A 167 31.52 -32.99 35.54
C ASN A 167 32.37 -32.29 34.44
N ALA A 168 32.35 -30.94 34.49
CA ALA A 168 33.44 -29.95 34.35
C ALA A 168 34.64 -30.21 33.39
N GLN A 169 35.26 -29.22 32.72
CA GLN A 169 35.82 -28.02 33.33
C GLN A 169 36.51 -27.13 32.27
N LYS A 170 36.15 -25.84 32.25
CA LYS A 170 37.01 -24.62 32.18
C LYS A 170 38.32 -24.58 31.35
N ARG A 171 38.37 -23.44 30.61
CA ARG A 171 39.42 -22.38 30.55
C ARG A 171 40.47 -22.44 29.44
N LYS A 172 40.52 -21.38 28.62
CA LYS A 172 41.48 -20.25 28.77
C LYS A 172 41.15 -19.10 27.78
N THR A 173 40.98 -17.90 28.31
CA THR A 173 41.27 -16.61 27.64
C THR A 173 42.38 -15.93 28.46
N PRO A 174 43.15 -15.00 27.87
CA PRO A 174 42.93 -13.60 28.25
C PRO A 174 43.12 -12.56 27.13
N ASP A 175 42.39 -11.45 27.33
CA ASP A 175 42.58 -10.04 26.91
C ASP A 175 42.54 -9.63 25.44
N ASP A 176 41.91 -8.51 25.04
CA ASP A 176 40.99 -7.55 25.70
C ASP A 176 40.43 -6.62 24.60
N SER A 177 39.37 -5.88 24.93
CA SER A 177 38.64 -4.80 24.23
C SER A 177 37.27 -5.21 23.61
N GLY A 178 36.23 -4.95 24.43
CA GLY A 178 34.82 -5.41 24.35
C GLY A 178 33.99 -4.85 23.19
N ASP A 179 32.75 -5.28 22.97
CA ASP A 179 31.66 -5.58 23.91
C ASP A 179 30.73 -6.63 23.26
N SER A 180 30.17 -7.56 24.04
CA SER A 180 29.36 -8.70 23.54
C SER A 180 27.91 -8.62 24.04
N PRO A 181 26.96 -9.19 23.28
CA PRO A 181 25.59 -8.67 23.17
C PRO A 181 24.72 -8.98 24.38
N GLN A 182 24.13 -7.93 24.96
CA GLN A 182 23.06 -8.04 25.95
C GLN A 182 21.79 -8.64 25.31
N PRO A 183 21.06 -9.53 26.02
CA PRO A 183 19.77 -10.00 25.55
C PRO A 183 18.78 -8.83 25.49
N THR A 184 18.24 -8.53 24.30
CA THR A 184 17.36 -7.38 24.06
C THR A 184 16.02 -7.57 24.78
N ILE A 185 15.90 -7.04 25.99
CA ILE A 185 14.65 -7.01 26.76
C ILE A 185 13.65 -6.08 26.06
N SER A 186 12.41 -6.54 25.87
CA SER A 186 11.38 -5.73 25.22
C SER A 186 11.13 -4.41 25.98
N LYS A 187 10.84 -3.32 25.25
CA LYS A 187 10.60 -1.98 25.85
C LYS A 187 9.57 -2.00 26.99
N ARG A 188 8.63 -2.96 26.96
CA ARG A 188 7.59 -3.14 27.99
C ARG A 188 8.16 -3.74 29.28
N GLN A 189 9.07 -4.71 29.19
CA GLN A 189 9.72 -5.31 30.36
C GLN A 189 10.70 -4.35 31.03
N ALA A 190 11.46 -3.57 30.25
CA ALA A 190 12.35 -2.54 30.77
C ALA A 190 11.58 -1.46 31.58
N LYS A 191 10.41 -1.03 31.07
CA LYS A 191 9.56 -0.07 31.79
C LYS A 191 9.00 -0.65 33.10
N LYS A 192 8.64 -1.94 33.12
CA LYS A 192 8.13 -2.63 34.32
C LYS A 192 9.20 -2.77 35.41
N LEU A 193 10.42 -3.14 35.02
CA LEU A 193 11.57 -3.25 35.95
C LEU A 193 11.94 -1.89 36.57
N ARG A 194 11.93 -0.82 35.76
CA ARG A 194 12.26 0.53 36.24
C ARG A 194 11.21 1.09 37.20
N LEU A 195 9.94 0.72 37.03
CA LEU A 195 8.86 1.10 37.95
C LEU A 195 8.97 0.34 39.28
N ALA A 196 9.25 -0.97 39.21
CA ALA A 196 9.45 -1.79 40.40
C ALA A 196 10.68 -1.38 41.21
N GLN A 197 11.75 -0.89 40.55
CA GLN A 197 12.92 -0.34 41.24
C GLN A 197 12.59 0.97 41.98
N LYS A 198 11.83 1.87 41.35
CA LYS A 198 11.38 3.11 42.01
C LYS A 198 10.44 2.86 43.18
N GLU A 199 9.58 1.84 43.11
CA GLU A 199 8.72 1.45 44.23
C GLU A 199 9.52 0.86 45.39
N LYS A 200 10.59 0.12 45.11
CA LYS A 200 11.49 -0.40 46.15
C LYS A 200 12.30 0.70 46.83
N GLU A 201 12.82 1.67 46.07
CA GLU A 201 13.55 2.82 46.65
C GLU A 201 12.64 3.67 47.55
N LYS A 202 11.38 3.85 47.15
CA LYS A 202 10.39 4.62 47.91
C LYS A 202 9.89 3.88 49.17
N ALA A 203 10.06 2.56 49.25
CA ALA A 203 9.74 1.77 50.44
C ALA A 203 10.92 1.65 51.43
N SER A 204 12.11 2.08 51.03
CA SER A 204 13.33 2.07 51.84
C SER A 204 13.76 3.47 52.34
N SER A 205 12.89 4.47 52.21
CA SER A 205 13.04 5.83 52.76
C SER A 205 11.83 6.16 53.61
#